data_AF-F4W7J7-F1
#
_entry.id   AF-F4W7J7-F1
#
_cell.length_a   1.000
_cell.length_b   1.000
_cell.length_c   1.000
_cell.angle_alpha   90.00
_cell.angle_beta   90.00
_cell.angle_gamma   90.00
#
_symmetry.space_group_name_H-M   'P 1'
#
loop_
_entity.id
_entity.type
_entity.pdbx_description
1 polymer ?
#
loop_
_entity_poly.entity_id
_entity_poly.type
_entity_poly.pdbx_seq_one_letter_code
_entity_poly.pdbx_strand_id
1 'polypeptide(L)'
;MLCISAAIGIYYRFSGGHQKTMEEYFIANRSMSILPVAIAMMASHLSALAFLGISAENYIYGTQIIGINLGYFLSIPILCYGFIPVFFKLQVTSIYETFYTISGIIGGPLLGIFTLGMGTESATEGGAITGALITFSFLLWIVFGQPRPIPPKLPTTIKGCNNVNMTMSDLQLSFFKRIDDSSYFYLYRISYMWYSPIGLLMTFILGLLVSNLSRLFIKNQNDELNTNLFFPMIARRIRHRRHNNKKNKENPLLNRRYSHSDEKDDTDKIYTKL
;
A
#
# COMPACT_ATOMS: atom_id res chain seq x y z
N MET A 1 28.00 -25.84 -17.64
CA MET A 1 27.45 -24.57 -17.10
C MET A 1 28.02 -24.23 -15.72
N LEU A 2 27.95 -25.13 -14.72
CA LEU A 2 28.49 -24.86 -13.38
C LEU A 2 30.01 -24.59 -13.36
N CYS A 3 30.82 -25.40 -14.05
CA CYS A 3 32.28 -25.20 -14.09
C CYS A 3 32.69 -23.86 -14.73
N ILE A 4 31.94 -23.43 -15.76
CA ILE A 4 32.19 -22.15 -16.45
C ILE A 4 31.82 -20.98 -15.52
N SER A 5 30.68 -21.07 -14.82
CA SER A 5 30.28 -20.07 -13.82
C SER A 5 31.28 -19.97 -12.66
N ALA A 6 31.75 -21.12 -12.16
CA ALA A 6 32.76 -21.18 -11.11
C ALA A 6 34.11 -20.60 -11.58
N ALA A 7 34.53 -20.90 -12.82
CA ALA A 7 35.75 -20.36 -13.40
C ALA A 7 35.71 -18.83 -13.54
N ILE A 8 34.56 -18.25 -13.95
CA ILE A 8 34.37 -16.79 -14.02
C ILE A 8 34.49 -16.17 -12.62
N GLY A 9 33.88 -16.78 -11.59
CA GLY A 9 33.99 -16.31 -10.21
C GLY A 9 35.42 -16.35 -9.67
N ILE A 10 36.16 -17.42 -9.96
CA ILE A 10 37.58 -17.57 -9.58
C ILE A 10 38.45 -16.55 -10.32
N TYR A 11 38.21 -16.34 -11.61
CA TYR A 11 38.93 -15.36 -12.42
C TYR A 11 38.80 -13.94 -11.85
N TYR A 12 37.58 -13.49 -11.55
CA TYR A 12 37.37 -12.15 -10.98
C TYR A 12 37.91 -12.00 -9.55
N ARG A 13 38.02 -13.09 -8.78
CA ARG A 13 38.65 -13.07 -7.46
C ARG A 13 40.16 -12.80 -7.55
N PHE A 14 40.85 -13.31 -8.56
CA PHE A 14 42.30 -13.11 -8.74
C PHE A 14 42.66 -11.86 -9.53
N SER A 15 41.72 -11.31 -10.34
CA SER A 15 41.94 -10.14 -11.20
C SER A 15 41.38 -8.81 -10.63
N GLY A 16 40.78 -8.84 -9.44
CA GLY A 16 39.88 -7.78 -8.92
C GLY A 16 40.56 -6.59 -8.23
N GLY A 17 40.94 -5.57 -9.00
CA GLY A 17 41.36 -4.26 -8.47
C GLY A 17 40.21 -3.29 -8.11
N HIS A 18 38.97 -3.61 -8.51
CA HIS A 18 37.81 -2.69 -8.59
C HIS A 18 36.70 -2.99 -7.57
N GLN A 19 37.06 -3.42 -6.35
CA GLN A 19 36.12 -3.94 -5.35
C GLN A 19 36.40 -3.40 -3.94
N LYS A 20 36.93 -2.17 -3.86
CA LYS A 20 37.43 -1.61 -2.59
C LYS A 20 36.35 -0.87 -1.80
N THR A 21 35.27 -0.47 -2.45
CA THR A 21 34.16 0.28 -1.84
C THR A 21 32.81 -0.35 -2.17
N MET A 22 31.83 -0.21 -1.28
CA MET A 22 30.48 -0.75 -1.46
C MET A 22 29.76 -0.13 -2.66
N GLU A 23 30.02 1.15 -2.94
CA GLU A 23 29.43 1.83 -4.10
C GLU A 23 29.99 1.29 -5.42
N GLU A 24 31.29 1.01 -5.47
CA GLU A 24 31.94 0.35 -6.60
C GLU A 24 31.47 -1.11 -6.76
N TYR A 25 31.19 -1.83 -5.66
CA TYR A 25 30.69 -3.20 -5.71
C TYR A 25 29.21 -3.31 -6.10
N PHE A 26 28.33 -2.50 -5.49
CA PHE A 26 26.87 -2.60 -5.69
C PHE A 26 26.34 -1.73 -6.84
N ILE A 27 27.00 -0.61 -7.14
CA ILE A 27 26.52 0.40 -8.10
C ILE A 27 27.54 0.58 -9.25
N ALA A 28 28.76 0.03 -9.11
CA ALA A 28 29.85 0.15 -10.08
C ALA A 28 30.04 1.59 -10.57
N ASN A 29 30.03 2.54 -9.63
CA ASN A 29 30.16 3.98 -9.86
C ASN A 29 29.24 4.55 -10.96
N ARG A 30 28.14 3.86 -11.30
CA ARG A 30 27.24 4.19 -12.43
C ARG A 30 27.97 4.35 -13.78
N SER A 31 29.18 3.81 -13.91
CA SER A 31 30.05 3.99 -15.08
C SER A 31 30.16 2.72 -15.94
N MET A 32 29.25 1.76 -15.77
CA MET A 32 29.22 0.56 -16.60
C MET A 32 28.85 0.91 -18.05
N SER A 33 29.55 0.30 -19.00
CA SER A 33 29.21 0.40 -20.42
C SER A 33 27.83 -0.20 -20.70
N ILE A 34 27.14 0.30 -21.74
CA ILE A 34 25.80 -0.14 -22.15
C ILE A 34 25.74 -1.65 -22.40
N LEU A 35 26.81 -2.24 -22.94
CA LEU A 35 26.82 -3.65 -23.36
C LEU A 35 26.68 -4.62 -22.18
N PRO A 36 27.53 -4.57 -21.13
CA PRO A 36 27.32 -5.35 -19.91
C PRO A 36 25.94 -5.18 -19.27
N VAL A 37 25.41 -3.94 -19.27
CA VAL A 37 24.10 -3.65 -18.68
C VAL A 37 22.98 -4.32 -19.48
N ALA A 38 23.00 -4.20 -20.81
CA ALA A 38 22.01 -4.84 -21.67
C ALA A 38 22.02 -6.38 -21.54
N ILE A 39 23.22 -6.98 -21.52
CA ILE A 39 23.38 -8.43 -21.34
C ILE A 39 22.85 -8.88 -19.98
N ALA A 40 23.17 -8.16 -18.90
CA ALA A 40 22.70 -8.46 -17.55
C ALA A 40 21.17 -8.33 -17.41
N MET A 41 20.58 -7.30 -18.02
CA MET A 41 19.12 -7.13 -18.07
C MET A 41 18.43 -8.25 -18.84
N MET A 42 18.98 -8.65 -19.99
CA MET A 42 18.45 -9.78 -20.77
C MET A 42 18.56 -11.09 -19.99
N ALA A 43 19.70 -11.34 -19.36
CA ALA A 43 19.92 -12.54 -18.54
C ALA A 43 18.96 -12.63 -17.35
N SER A 44 18.63 -11.49 -16.72
CA SER A 44 17.69 -11.44 -15.58
C SER A 44 16.25 -11.78 -15.98
N HIS A 45 15.88 -11.52 -17.24
CA HIS A 45 14.52 -11.79 -17.72
C HIS A 45 14.30 -13.26 -18.11
N LEU A 46 15.38 -13.98 -18.44
CA LEU A 46 15.32 -15.37 -18.91
C LEU A 46 15.20 -16.34 -17.72
N SER A 47 13.96 -16.60 -17.31
CA SER A 47 13.65 -17.65 -16.32
C SER A 47 13.13 -18.91 -17.00
N ALA A 48 13.65 -20.07 -16.59
CA ALA A 48 13.20 -21.38 -17.08
C ALA A 48 11.72 -21.66 -16.77
N LEU A 49 11.22 -21.18 -15.62
CA LEU A 49 9.81 -21.32 -15.24
C LEU A 49 8.89 -20.53 -16.19
N ALA A 50 9.30 -19.32 -16.58
CA ALA A 50 8.53 -18.50 -17.51
C ALA A 50 8.48 -19.13 -18.90
N PHE A 51 9.59 -19.70 -19.37
CA PHE A 51 9.67 -20.32 -20.70
C PHE A 51 8.75 -21.55 -20.83
N LEU A 52 8.78 -22.45 -19.84
CA LEU A 52 7.90 -23.61 -19.81
C LEU A 52 6.43 -23.20 -19.59
N GLY A 53 6.19 -22.21 -18.72
CA GLY A 53 4.86 -21.68 -18.45
C GLY A 53 4.19 -21.09 -19.68
N ILE A 54 4.89 -20.25 -20.45
CA ILE A 54 4.38 -19.62 -21.67
C ILE A 54 4.03 -20.65 -22.74
N SER A 55 4.83 -21.71 -22.86
CA SER A 55 4.57 -22.80 -23.81
C SER A 55 3.35 -23.63 -23.40
N ALA A 56 3.19 -23.92 -22.12
CA ALA A 56 2.01 -24.61 -21.58
C ALA A 56 0.74 -23.75 -21.74
N GLU A 57 0.82 -22.46 -21.46
CA GLU A 57 -0.29 -21.52 -21.61
C GLU A 57 -0.72 -21.40 -23.07
N ASN A 58 0.23 -21.29 -24.00
CA ASN A 58 -0.05 -21.27 -25.43
C ASN A 58 -0.68 -22.58 -25.94
N TYR A 59 -0.35 -23.72 -25.31
CA TYR A 59 -0.97 -25.01 -25.65
C TYR A 59 -2.42 -25.13 -25.16
N ILE A 60 -2.73 -24.60 -23.97
CA ILE A 60 -4.07 -24.73 -23.36
C ILE A 60 -5.03 -23.62 -23.81
N TYR A 61 -4.55 -22.38 -23.88
CA TYR A 61 -5.37 -21.18 -24.12
C TYR A 61 -5.16 -20.55 -25.51
N GLY A 62 -4.26 -21.13 -26.33
CA GLY A 62 -3.96 -20.64 -27.67
C GLY A 62 -3.19 -19.31 -27.67
N THR A 63 -3.39 -18.48 -28.71
CA THR A 63 -2.57 -17.29 -28.99
C THR A 63 -2.86 -16.06 -28.11
N GLN A 64 -3.67 -16.20 -27.06
CA GLN A 64 -4.06 -15.08 -26.18
C GLN A 64 -2.86 -14.36 -25.53
N ILE A 65 -1.76 -15.09 -25.29
CA ILE A 65 -0.53 -14.56 -24.70
C ILE A 65 0.19 -13.49 -25.56
N ILE A 66 -0.18 -13.37 -26.84
CA ILE A 66 0.37 -12.34 -27.72
C ILE A 66 -0.01 -10.93 -27.24
N GLY A 67 -1.15 -10.78 -26.55
CA GLY A 67 -1.57 -9.51 -25.96
C GLY A 67 -0.60 -8.99 -24.90
N ILE A 68 -0.05 -9.90 -24.08
CA ILE A 68 0.95 -9.56 -23.06
C ILE A 68 2.27 -9.11 -23.72
N ASN A 69 2.69 -9.80 -24.79
CA ASN A 69 3.89 -9.44 -25.54
C ASN A 69 3.78 -8.05 -26.21
N LEU A 70 2.61 -7.73 -26.77
CA LEU A 70 2.34 -6.41 -27.34
C LEU A 70 2.36 -5.32 -26.27
N GLY A 71 1.82 -5.60 -25.08
CA GLY A 71 1.91 -4.72 -23.92
C GLY A 71 3.34 -4.43 -23.50
N TYR A 72 4.20 -5.45 -23.46
CA TYR A 72 5.63 -5.26 -23.18
C TYR A 72 6.30 -4.35 -24.20
N PHE A 73 6.04 -4.56 -25.49
CA PHE A 73 6.59 -3.72 -26.56
C PHE A 73 6.21 -2.25 -26.38
N LEU A 74 4.96 -1.96 -25.97
CA LEU A 74 4.49 -0.60 -25.71
C LEU A 74 5.06 -0.01 -24.41
N SER A 75 5.33 -0.85 -23.40
CA SER A 75 5.85 -0.40 -22.10
C SER A 75 7.32 0.04 -22.13
N ILE A 76 8.15 -0.55 -22.99
CA ILE A 76 9.58 -0.23 -23.09
C ILE A 76 9.84 1.26 -23.41
N PRO A 77 9.23 1.88 -24.44
CA PRO A 77 9.47 3.30 -24.71
C PRO A 77 9.00 4.20 -23.56
N ILE A 78 7.88 3.86 -22.91
CA ILE A 78 7.37 4.59 -21.75
C ILE A 78 8.38 4.53 -20.59
N LEU A 79 8.99 3.36 -20.35
CA LEU A 79 9.99 3.18 -19.31
C LEU A 79 11.28 3.97 -19.62
N CYS A 80 11.79 3.86 -20.86
CA CYS A 80 13.03 4.48 -21.27
C CYS A 80 12.97 6.02 -21.27
N TYR A 81 11.89 6.60 -21.80
CA TYR A 81 11.76 8.06 -21.92
C TYR A 81 11.04 8.71 -20.73
N GLY A 82 10.18 7.98 -20.03
CA GLY A 82 9.41 8.51 -18.90
C GLY A 82 10.09 8.23 -17.56
N PHE A 83 10.19 6.95 -17.18
CA PHE A 83 10.58 6.57 -15.82
C PHE A 83 12.09 6.71 -15.55
N ILE A 84 12.96 6.23 -16.45
CA ILE A 84 14.42 6.28 -16.24
C ILE A 84 14.93 7.70 -15.91
N PRO A 85 14.61 8.77 -16.67
CA PRO A 85 15.14 10.10 -16.36
C PRO A 85 14.62 10.66 -15.02
N VAL A 86 13.42 10.27 -14.61
CA VAL A 86 12.85 10.65 -13.31
C VAL A 86 13.62 9.94 -12.19
N PHE A 87 13.83 8.63 -12.28
CA PHE A 87 14.57 7.86 -11.27
C PHE A 87 16.03 8.32 -11.12
N PHE A 88 16.70 8.67 -12.21
CA PHE A 88 18.06 9.22 -12.15
C PHE A 88 18.11 10.58 -11.43
N LYS A 89 17.11 11.45 -11.63
CA LYS A 89 17.02 12.75 -10.93
C LYS A 89 16.72 12.61 -9.44
N LEU A 90 15.91 11.63 -9.04
CA LEU A 90 15.57 11.39 -7.63
C LEU A 90 16.67 10.64 -6.85
N GLN A 91 17.77 10.24 -7.50
CA GLN A 91 18.91 9.51 -6.91
C GLN A 91 18.51 8.29 -6.06
N VAL A 92 17.38 7.64 -6.39
CA VAL A 92 16.90 6.47 -5.66
C VAL A 92 17.86 5.31 -5.88
N THR A 93 18.32 4.68 -4.80
CA THR A 93 19.30 3.58 -4.88
C THR A 93 18.65 2.20 -5.00
N SER A 94 17.37 2.09 -4.68
CA SER A 94 16.62 0.83 -4.70
C SER A 94 15.21 1.02 -5.26
N ILE A 95 14.85 0.24 -6.27
CA ILE A 95 13.51 0.26 -6.86
C ILE A 95 12.42 -0.16 -5.84
N TYR A 96 12.80 -1.00 -4.88
CA TYR A 96 11.90 -1.45 -3.80
C TYR A 96 11.41 -0.31 -2.93
N GLU A 97 12.25 0.69 -2.67
CA GLU A 97 11.86 1.86 -1.89
C GLU A 97 10.69 2.59 -2.57
N THR A 98 10.76 2.72 -3.89
CA THR A 98 9.70 3.36 -4.68
C THR A 98 8.45 2.49 -4.74
N PHE A 99 8.62 1.18 -4.97
CA PHE A 99 7.51 0.23 -4.99
C PHE A 99 6.71 0.28 -3.67
N TYR A 100 7.38 0.09 -2.53
CA TYR A 100 6.71 0.13 -1.23
C TYR A 100 6.09 1.49 -0.92
N THR A 101 6.73 2.58 -1.36
CA THR A 101 6.16 3.93 -1.21
C THR A 101 4.86 4.06 -2.01
N ILE A 102 4.85 3.71 -3.31
CA ILE A 102 3.66 3.79 -4.17
C ILE A 102 2.55 2.86 -3.68
N SER A 103 2.88 1.60 -3.37
CA SER A 103 1.94 0.65 -2.79
C SER A 103 1.38 1.13 -1.45
N GLY A 104 2.15 1.84 -0.64
CA GLY A 104 1.67 2.46 0.60
C GLY A 104 0.70 3.62 0.37
N ILE A 105 0.98 4.50 -0.61
CA ILE A 105 0.12 5.65 -0.95
C ILE A 105 -1.24 5.19 -1.49
N ILE A 106 -1.24 4.14 -2.31
CA ILE A 106 -2.47 3.60 -2.90
C ILE A 106 -3.18 2.68 -1.90
N GLY A 107 -2.42 1.80 -1.24
CA GLY A 107 -2.96 0.80 -0.32
C GLY A 107 -3.47 1.38 0.99
N GLY A 108 -2.85 2.44 1.53
CA GLY A 108 -3.25 3.06 2.79
C GLY A 108 -4.69 3.60 2.78
N PRO A 109 -5.06 4.50 1.85
CA PRO A 109 -6.43 4.99 1.71
C PRO A 109 -7.44 3.89 1.38
N LEU A 110 -7.11 2.94 0.49
CA LEU A 110 -8.00 1.81 0.17
C LEU A 110 -8.31 0.97 1.42
N LEU A 111 -7.29 0.63 2.20
CA LEU A 111 -7.45 -0.09 3.46
C LEU A 111 -8.22 0.76 4.49
N GLY A 112 -8.00 2.07 4.51
CA GLY A 112 -8.72 3.03 5.34
C GLY A 112 -10.22 3.08 5.04
N ILE A 113 -10.61 3.17 3.76
CA ILE A 113 -12.02 3.15 3.33
C ILE A 113 -12.68 1.82 3.71
N PHE A 114 -12.01 0.71 3.44
CA PHE A 114 -12.54 -0.62 3.76
C PHE A 114 -12.73 -0.79 5.28
N THR A 115 -11.74 -0.35 6.06
CA THR A 115 -11.82 -0.36 7.53
C THR A 115 -12.94 0.55 8.05
N LEU A 116 -13.12 1.73 7.45
CA LEU A 116 -14.20 2.65 7.78
C LEU A 116 -15.57 2.02 7.51
N GLY A 117 -15.75 1.44 6.32
CA GLY A 117 -17.00 0.80 5.90
C GLY A 117 -17.36 -0.44 6.71
N MET A 118 -16.39 -1.27 7.08
CA MET A 118 -16.64 -2.46 7.91
C MET A 118 -16.78 -2.14 9.41
N GLY A 119 -16.08 -1.10 9.88
CA GLY A 119 -15.91 -0.79 11.29
C GLY A 119 -16.91 0.22 11.85
N THR A 120 -17.59 0.99 11.01
CA THR A 120 -18.47 2.07 11.46
C THR A 120 -19.83 2.07 10.76
N GLU A 121 -20.89 2.16 11.56
CA GLU A 121 -22.28 2.25 11.08
C GLU A 121 -22.62 3.65 10.53
N SER A 122 -21.78 4.63 10.85
CA SER A 122 -22.01 6.05 10.57
C SER A 122 -21.41 6.51 9.24
N ALA A 123 -20.55 5.70 8.61
CA ALA A 123 -19.89 6.02 7.36
C ALA A 123 -20.88 6.18 6.20
N THR A 124 -20.71 7.24 5.44
CA THR A 124 -21.48 7.55 4.23
C THR A 124 -20.58 7.34 3.01
N GLU A 125 -21.19 6.98 1.87
CA GLU A 125 -20.46 6.80 0.60
C GLU A 125 -19.67 8.07 0.22
N GLY A 126 -20.31 9.23 0.31
CA GLY A 126 -19.67 10.52 0.00
C GLY A 126 -18.53 10.88 0.97
N GLY A 127 -18.67 10.57 2.26
CA GLY A 127 -17.62 10.81 3.25
C GLY A 127 -16.37 9.94 3.03
N ALA A 128 -16.57 8.68 2.63
CA ALA A 128 -15.47 7.78 2.30
C ALA A 128 -14.68 8.25 1.07
N ILE A 129 -15.38 8.64 -0.02
CA ILE A 129 -14.74 9.09 -1.26
C ILE A 129 -13.96 10.40 -1.03
N THR A 130 -14.58 11.37 -0.36
CA THR A 130 -13.93 12.67 -0.06
C THR A 130 -12.74 12.51 0.88
N GLY A 131 -12.86 11.70 1.94
CA GLY A 131 -11.77 11.39 2.86
C GLY A 131 -10.57 10.71 2.16
N ALA A 132 -10.86 9.81 1.22
CA ALA A 132 -9.83 9.14 0.42
C ALA A 132 -9.10 10.10 -0.53
N LEU A 133 -9.85 10.96 -1.23
CA LEU A 133 -9.28 11.94 -2.18
C LEU A 133 -8.39 12.97 -1.47
N ILE A 134 -8.83 13.49 -0.32
CA ILE A 134 -8.06 14.44 0.49
C ILE A 134 -6.77 13.78 0.98
N THR A 135 -6.86 12.55 1.51
CA THR A 135 -5.70 11.82 2.02
C THR A 135 -4.71 11.47 0.92
N PHE A 136 -5.20 11.00 -0.23
CA PHE A 136 -4.36 10.67 -1.38
C PHE A 136 -3.59 11.88 -1.89
N SER A 137 -4.25 13.03 -2.00
CA SER A 137 -3.63 14.29 -2.41
C SER A 137 -2.54 14.74 -1.41
N PHE A 138 -2.81 14.58 -0.12
CA PHE A 138 -1.83 14.90 0.93
C PHE A 138 -0.62 13.96 0.92
N LEU A 139 -0.82 12.66 0.71
CA LEU A 139 0.28 11.69 0.60
C LEU A 139 1.14 11.92 -0.65
N LEU A 140 0.50 12.26 -1.78
CA LEU A 140 1.23 12.65 -3.00
C LEU A 140 2.09 13.89 -2.76
N TRP A 141 1.56 14.90 -2.06
CA TRP A 141 2.32 16.09 -1.69
C TRP A 141 3.58 15.74 -0.88
N ILE A 142 3.46 14.84 0.10
CA ILE A 142 4.61 14.43 0.94
C ILE A 142 5.66 13.66 0.12
N VAL A 143 5.24 12.91 -0.90
CA VAL A 143 6.17 12.07 -1.67
C VAL A 143 6.87 12.85 -2.78
N PHE A 144 6.17 13.76 -3.45
CA PHE A 144 6.72 14.58 -4.53
C PHE A 144 7.29 15.94 -4.07
N GLY A 145 7.03 16.36 -2.82
CA GLY A 145 7.29 17.70 -2.35
C GLY A 145 8.76 18.14 -2.36
N GLN A 146 9.74 17.25 -2.13
CA GLN A 146 11.19 17.52 -2.19
C GLN A 146 12.00 16.22 -2.40
N PRO A 147 13.25 16.28 -2.93
CA PRO A 147 14.12 15.11 -3.01
C PRO A 147 14.43 14.55 -1.62
N ARG A 148 14.26 13.23 -1.45
CA ARG A 148 14.51 12.56 -0.16
C ARG A 148 16.00 12.48 0.15
N PRO A 149 16.42 12.72 1.39
CA PRO A 149 17.79 12.47 1.81
C PRO A 149 18.09 10.98 1.68
N ILE A 150 19.28 10.65 1.14
CA ILE A 150 19.73 9.27 0.99
C ILE A 150 19.83 8.67 2.41
N PRO A 151 19.12 7.56 2.72
CA PRO A 151 19.18 6.98 4.04
C PRO A 151 20.63 6.59 4.38
N PRO A 152 21.12 6.90 5.59
CA PRO A 152 22.47 6.53 6.00
C PRO A 152 22.57 5.01 6.00
N LYS A 153 23.34 4.46 5.06
CA LYS A 153 23.65 3.04 5.01
C LYS A 153 24.57 2.73 6.18
N LEU A 154 24.29 1.66 6.93
CA LEU A 154 25.21 1.18 7.97
C LEU A 154 26.59 0.91 7.34
N PRO A 155 27.69 1.28 8.01
CA PRO A 155 29.03 1.09 7.49
C PRO A 155 29.40 -0.39 7.49
N THR A 156 29.12 -1.09 6.39
CA THR A 156 29.64 -2.44 6.15
C THR A 156 30.95 -2.34 5.38
N THR A 157 31.97 -1.91 6.11
CA THR A 157 33.32 -1.76 5.57
C THR A 157 34.05 -3.10 5.65
N ILE A 158 34.46 -3.65 4.50
CA ILE A 158 35.41 -4.77 4.41
C ILE A 158 36.88 -4.31 4.46
N LYS A 159 37.15 -2.98 4.53
CA LYS A 159 38.49 -2.44 4.79
C LYS A 159 38.89 -2.79 6.22
N GLY A 160 39.52 -3.94 6.38
CA GLY A 160 39.97 -4.45 7.67
C GLY A 160 40.05 -5.96 7.74
N CYS A 161 39.39 -6.70 6.83
CA CYS A 161 39.50 -8.16 6.78
C CYS A 161 40.62 -8.60 5.83
N ASN A 162 41.84 -8.14 6.09
CA ASN A 162 43.07 -8.64 5.50
C ASN A 162 44.01 -9.01 6.64
N ASN A 163 43.93 -10.25 7.15
CA ASN A 163 45.07 -10.86 7.84
C ASN A 163 46.14 -11.21 6.79
N VAL A 164 46.73 -10.18 6.19
CA VAL A 164 48.04 -10.20 5.55
C VAL A 164 48.64 -8.83 5.79
N ASN A 165 49.62 -8.80 6.70
CA ASN A 165 50.39 -7.65 7.13
C ASN A 165 50.70 -6.67 5.99
N MET A 166 50.08 -5.49 6.01
CA MET A 166 50.70 -4.27 5.50
C MET A 166 49.93 -3.05 6.03
N THR A 167 50.55 -2.38 7.00
CA THR A 167 50.23 -1.03 7.46
C THR A 167 50.46 -0.03 6.34
N MET A 168 49.45 0.73 5.93
CA MET A 168 49.63 2.11 5.49
C MET A 168 48.39 2.92 5.87
N SER A 169 48.63 3.87 6.75
CA SER A 169 47.69 4.85 7.28
C SER A 169 47.32 5.90 6.23
N ASP A 170 46.10 6.40 6.38
CA ASP A 170 45.58 7.72 5.98
C ASP A 170 45.76 8.22 4.54
N LEU A 171 44.62 8.35 3.86
CA LEU A 171 44.16 9.68 3.49
C LEU A 171 42.66 9.82 3.78
N GLN A 172 42.38 10.49 4.88
CA GLN A 172 41.11 11.10 5.25
C GLN A 172 40.67 12.07 4.13
N LEU A 173 39.99 11.57 3.09
CA LEU A 173 39.23 12.42 2.19
C LEU A 173 37.77 12.39 2.61
N SER A 174 37.44 13.36 3.45
CA SER A 174 36.12 13.94 3.65
C SER A 174 35.43 14.25 2.32
N PHE A 175 34.86 13.23 1.67
CA PHE A 175 34.06 13.36 0.43
C PHE A 175 32.63 12.85 0.57
N PHE A 176 32.16 12.67 1.81
CA PHE A 176 30.73 12.76 2.10
C PHE A 176 30.55 13.88 3.12
N LYS A 177 30.44 15.11 2.60
CA LYS A 177 29.86 16.21 3.34
C LYS A 177 28.54 15.68 3.89
N ARG A 178 28.48 15.48 5.21
CA ARG A 178 27.23 15.30 5.95
C ARG A 178 26.44 16.58 5.65
N ILE A 179 25.61 16.54 4.61
CA ILE A 179 24.71 17.64 4.29
C ILE A 179 23.86 17.79 5.54
N ASP A 180 23.95 18.96 6.16
CA ASP A 180 23.38 19.24 7.46
C ASP A 180 21.97 18.69 7.56
N ASP A 181 21.74 17.86 8.57
CA ASP A 181 20.43 17.30 8.94
C ASP A 181 19.38 18.40 9.23
N SER A 182 19.76 19.68 9.19
CA SER A 182 18.96 20.86 9.48
C SER A 182 18.14 21.39 8.30
N SER A 183 18.33 20.92 7.05
CA SER A 183 17.65 21.48 5.87
C SER A 183 16.36 20.78 5.43
N TYR A 184 15.92 19.72 6.11
CA TYR A 184 14.75 18.93 5.72
C TYR A 184 13.68 18.90 6.80
N PHE A 185 12.42 19.16 6.45
CA PHE A 185 11.30 18.99 7.37
C PHE A 185 11.21 17.54 7.86
N TYR A 186 10.87 17.36 9.15
CA TYR A 186 10.78 16.05 9.81
C TYR A 186 9.89 15.04 9.06
N LEU A 187 8.84 15.51 8.38
CA LEU A 187 7.94 14.68 7.56
C LEU A 187 8.65 13.90 6.45
N TYR A 188 9.74 14.42 5.87
CA TYR A 188 10.47 13.76 4.78
C TYR A 188 11.48 12.72 5.27
N ARG A 189 11.77 12.71 6.59
CA ARG A 189 12.69 11.76 7.23
C ARG A 189 12.00 10.46 7.66
N ILE A 190 10.67 10.44 7.62
CA ILE A 190 9.86 9.28 7.97
C ILE A 190 10.16 8.12 7.03
N SER A 191 10.32 6.92 7.59
CA SER A 191 10.54 5.71 6.80
C SER A 191 9.33 5.42 5.91
N TYR A 192 9.58 4.96 4.68
CA TYR A 192 8.52 4.69 3.69
C TYR A 192 7.45 3.69 4.16
N MET A 193 7.76 2.88 5.17
CA MET A 193 6.80 1.96 5.81
C MET A 193 5.64 2.67 6.52
N TRP A 194 5.82 3.91 6.96
CA TRP A 194 4.80 4.66 7.71
C TRP A 194 3.75 5.33 6.81
N TYR A 195 3.96 5.42 5.51
CA TYR A 195 2.96 6.00 4.61
C TYR A 195 1.65 5.20 4.58
N SER A 196 1.74 3.87 4.68
CA SER A 196 0.57 2.99 4.76
C SER A 196 -0.30 3.23 6.01
N PRO A 197 0.24 3.15 7.25
CA PRO A 197 -0.56 3.41 8.45
C PRO A 197 -1.03 4.87 8.55
N ILE A 198 -0.22 5.85 8.13
CA ILE A 198 -0.66 7.26 8.10
C ILE A 198 -1.83 7.44 7.13
N GLY A 199 -1.76 6.85 5.94
CA GLY A 199 -2.83 6.91 4.95
C GLY A 199 -4.13 6.26 5.44
N LEU A 200 -4.03 5.13 6.14
CA LEU A 200 -5.18 4.47 6.77
C LEU A 200 -5.82 5.36 7.82
N LEU A 201 -5.03 5.88 8.77
CA LEU A 201 -5.53 6.69 9.88
C LEU A 201 -6.16 7.99 9.38
N MET A 202 -5.51 8.67 8.44
CA MET A 202 -6.02 9.93 7.88
C MET A 202 -7.33 9.70 7.12
N THR A 203 -7.41 8.66 6.29
CA THR A 203 -8.64 8.34 5.55
C THR A 203 -9.78 7.94 6.49
N PHE A 204 -9.48 7.18 7.55
CA PHE A 204 -10.45 6.78 8.56
C PHE A 204 -11.00 7.99 9.33
N ILE A 205 -10.11 8.88 9.81
CA ILE A 205 -10.50 10.06 10.60
C ILE A 205 -11.25 11.07 9.73
N LEU A 206 -10.72 11.42 8.56
CA LEU A 206 -11.37 12.37 7.65
C LEU A 206 -12.70 11.82 7.13
N GLY A 207 -12.74 10.54 6.76
CA GLY A 207 -13.98 9.89 6.33
C GLY A 207 -15.05 9.91 7.41
N LEU A 208 -14.69 9.62 8.66
CA LEU A 208 -15.63 9.66 9.80
C LEU A 208 -16.10 11.09 10.12
N LEU A 209 -15.19 12.07 10.08
CA LEU A 209 -15.53 13.48 10.28
C LEU A 209 -16.50 13.99 9.22
N VAL A 210 -16.21 13.73 7.94
CA VAL A 210 -17.07 14.17 6.81
C VAL A 210 -18.40 13.44 6.85
N SER A 211 -18.43 12.14 7.16
CA SER A 211 -19.69 11.39 7.31
C SER A 211 -20.55 11.90 8.47
N ASN A 212 -19.94 12.28 9.60
CA ASN A 212 -20.67 12.89 10.71
C ASN A 212 -21.21 14.28 10.35
N LEU A 213 -20.41 15.12 9.69
CA LEU A 213 -20.83 16.44 9.26
C LEU A 213 -21.95 16.38 8.20
N SER A 214 -21.84 15.44 7.26
CA SER A 214 -22.86 15.17 6.24
C SER A 214 -24.18 14.77 6.88
N ARG A 215 -24.17 13.96 7.94
CA ARG A 215 -25.39 13.56 8.67
C ARG A 215 -25.98 14.69 9.51
N LEU A 216 -25.14 15.61 9.99
CA LEU A 216 -25.56 16.78 10.76
C LEU A 216 -26.28 17.80 9.87
N PHE A 217 -25.81 17.98 8.62
CA PHE A 217 -26.43 18.87 7.64
C PHE A 217 -27.57 18.23 6.85
N ILE A 218 -27.50 16.93 6.57
CA ILE A 218 -28.51 16.19 5.77
C ILE A 218 -29.19 15.18 6.69
N LYS A 219 -30.26 15.62 7.38
CA LYS A 219 -30.99 14.87 8.41
C LYS A 219 -31.75 13.62 7.88
N ASN A 220 -31.66 13.29 6.58
CA ASN A 220 -32.59 12.38 5.91
C ASN A 220 -31.95 11.20 5.15
N GLN A 221 -30.77 10.72 5.54
CA GLN A 221 -30.24 9.44 5.06
C GLN A 221 -30.63 8.30 6.01
N ASN A 222 -31.81 7.73 5.80
CA ASN A 222 -32.16 6.41 6.32
C ASN A 222 -31.75 5.36 5.27
N ASP A 223 -30.45 5.18 5.09
CA ASP A 223 -29.97 4.10 4.22
C ASP A 223 -30.20 2.77 4.94
N GLU A 224 -30.95 1.86 4.32
CA GLU A 224 -31.08 0.49 4.81
C GLU A 224 -29.75 -0.24 4.62
N LEU A 225 -28.86 -0.13 5.62
CA LEU A 225 -27.58 -0.83 5.58
C LEU A 225 -27.77 -2.33 5.80
N ASN A 226 -27.21 -3.11 4.87
CA ASN A 226 -27.15 -4.57 4.93
C ASN A 226 -26.19 -5.01 6.02
N THR A 227 -26.74 -5.61 7.09
CA THR A 227 -26.00 -5.94 8.31
C THR A 227 -24.94 -7.03 8.11
N ASN A 228 -25.00 -7.80 7.02
CA ASN A 228 -24.04 -8.86 6.69
C ASN A 228 -22.70 -8.33 6.13
N LEU A 229 -22.60 -7.04 5.80
CA LEU A 229 -21.36 -6.43 5.28
C LEU A 229 -20.41 -5.98 6.40
N PHE A 230 -20.91 -5.86 7.64
CA PHE A 230 -20.15 -5.41 8.80
C PHE A 230 -19.45 -6.53 9.53
N PHE A 231 -18.46 -6.17 10.35
CA PHE A 231 -17.85 -7.09 11.29
C PHE A 231 -18.91 -7.74 12.21
N PRO A 232 -18.82 -9.04 12.53
CA PRO A 232 -19.86 -9.79 13.23
C PRO A 232 -20.28 -9.18 14.58
N MET A 233 -19.37 -8.50 15.29
CA MET A 233 -19.68 -7.82 16.55
C MET A 233 -20.62 -6.62 16.34
N ILE A 234 -20.33 -5.80 15.33
CA ILE A 234 -21.11 -4.61 14.97
C ILE A 234 -22.46 -5.06 14.41
N ALA A 235 -22.46 -6.03 13.50
CA ALA A 235 -23.65 -6.66 12.95
C ALA A 235 -24.61 -7.19 14.04
N ARG A 236 -24.07 -7.87 15.06
CA ARG A 236 -24.85 -8.40 16.19
C ARG A 236 -25.46 -7.27 17.03
N ARG A 237 -24.71 -6.19 17.28
CA ARG A 237 -25.20 -5.00 18.01
C ARG A 237 -26.35 -4.31 17.27
N ILE A 238 -26.24 -4.14 15.96
CA ILE A 238 -27.31 -3.55 15.12
C ILE A 238 -28.56 -4.43 15.13
N ARG A 239 -28.41 -5.75 14.92
CA ARG A 239 -29.53 -6.69 14.91
C ARG A 239 -30.28 -6.68 16.24
N HIS A 240 -29.54 -6.59 17.36
CA HIS A 240 -30.14 -6.48 18.69
C HIS A 240 -30.91 -5.17 18.90
N ARG A 241 -30.38 -4.03 18.42
CA ARG A 241 -31.08 -2.74 18.44
C ARG A 241 -32.34 -2.75 17.59
N ARG A 242 -32.28 -3.31 16.37
CA ARG A 242 -33.46 -3.44 15.49
C ARG A 242 -34.53 -4.35 16.10
N HIS A 243 -34.13 -5.47 16.69
CA HIS A 243 -35.06 -6.38 17.39
C HIS A 243 -35.73 -5.69 18.58
N ASN A 244 -34.99 -4.94 19.40
CA ASN A 244 -35.57 -4.19 20.52
C ASN A 244 -36.50 -3.07 20.05
N ASN A 245 -36.16 -2.35 18.99
CA ASN A 245 -37.04 -1.32 18.41
C ASN A 245 -38.32 -1.93 17.81
N LYS A 246 -38.24 -3.10 17.16
CA LYS A 246 -39.41 -3.81 16.66
C LYS A 246 -40.32 -4.26 17.81
N LYS A 247 -39.74 -4.86 18.86
CA LYS A 247 -40.46 -5.25 20.08
C LYS A 247 -41.13 -4.06 20.78
N ASN A 248 -40.44 -2.91 20.86
CA ASN A 248 -40.99 -1.67 21.41
C ASN A 248 -42.03 -0.98 20.51
N LYS A 249 -42.11 -1.29 19.20
CA LYS A 249 -43.20 -0.85 18.32
C LYS A 249 -44.41 -1.80 18.38
N GLU A 250 -44.16 -3.10 18.56
CA GLU A 250 -45.23 -4.10 18.69
C GLU A 250 -45.89 -4.04 20.07
N ASN A 251 -45.14 -3.83 21.17
CA ASN A 251 -45.68 -3.70 22.53
C ASN A 251 -46.77 -2.61 22.70
N PRO A 252 -46.66 -1.37 22.18
CA PRO A 252 -47.73 -0.38 22.27
C PRO A 252 -48.94 -0.73 21.42
N LEU A 253 -48.76 -1.45 20.29
CA LEU A 253 -49.88 -1.96 19.48
C LEU A 253 -50.55 -3.17 20.12
N LEU A 254 -49.79 -4.02 20.83
CA LEU A 254 -50.29 -5.14 21.61
C LEU A 254 -51.07 -4.60 22.82
N ASN A 255 -50.51 -3.66 23.57
CA ASN A 255 -51.16 -3.06 24.74
C ASN A 255 -52.45 -2.32 24.36
N ARG A 256 -52.47 -1.64 23.20
CA ARG A 256 -53.68 -1.02 22.64
C ARG A 256 -54.71 -2.04 22.13
N ARG A 257 -54.27 -3.22 21.69
CA ARG A 257 -55.16 -4.30 21.25
C ARG A 257 -55.78 -5.03 22.44
N TYR A 258 -55.00 -5.27 23.49
CA TYR A 258 -55.46 -5.83 24.77
C TYR A 258 -56.48 -4.93 25.46
N SER A 259 -56.21 -3.61 25.55
CA SER A 259 -57.16 -2.67 26.15
C SER A 259 -58.50 -2.60 25.39
N HIS A 260 -58.48 -2.74 24.05
CA HIS A 260 -59.71 -2.71 23.24
C HIS A 260 -60.47 -4.05 23.28
N SER A 261 -59.80 -5.17 23.52
CA SER A 261 -60.46 -6.48 23.72
C SER A 261 -61.08 -6.61 25.11
N ASP A 262 -60.43 -6.09 26.16
CA ASP A 262 -61.00 -6.07 27.51
C ASP A 262 -62.24 -5.17 27.59
N GLU A 263 -62.22 -4.01 26.90
CA GLU A 263 -63.38 -3.10 26.83
C GLU A 263 -64.57 -3.71 26.04
N LYS A 264 -64.31 -4.60 25.07
CA LYS A 264 -65.36 -5.32 24.33
C LYS A 264 -65.98 -6.48 25.11
N ASP A 265 -65.16 -7.25 25.84
CA ASP A 265 -65.63 -8.39 26.65
C ASP A 265 -66.50 -7.94 27.84
N ASP A 266 -66.23 -6.75 28.40
CA ASP A 266 -67.10 -6.15 29.43
C ASP A 266 -68.43 -5.63 28.86
N THR A 267 -68.46 -5.07 27.64
CA THR A 267 -69.73 -4.67 27.01
C THR A 267 -70.62 -5.86 26.67
N ASP A 268 -70.08 -6.99 26.18
CA ASP A 268 -70.88 -8.16 25.81
C ASP A 268 -71.49 -8.88 27.03
N LYS A 269 -70.85 -8.81 28.20
CA LYS A 269 -71.40 -9.31 29.48
C LYS A 269 -72.57 -8.48 30.02
N ILE A 270 -72.66 -7.19 29.64
CA ILE A 270 -73.76 -6.31 30.08
C ILE A 270 -75.04 -6.60 29.28
N TYR A 271 -74.92 -6.95 27.98
CA TYR A 271 -76.09 -7.22 27.13
C TYR A 271 -76.68 -8.64 27.29
N THR A 272 -75.96 -9.59 27.87
CA THR A 272 -76.45 -10.96 28.13
C THR A 272 -77.18 -11.12 29.48
N LYS A 273 -77.35 -10.02 30.25
CA LYS A 273 -78.03 -10.01 31.56
C LYS A 273 -79.37 -9.23 31.59
N LEU A 274 -79.88 -8.83 30.44
CA LEU A 274 -81.24 -8.28 30.26
C LEU A 274 -82.08 -9.26 29.44
#